data_AF-A0A954DK24-F1
#
_entry.id   AF-A0A954DK24-F1
#
_cell.length_a   1.000
_cell.length_b   1.000
_cell.length_c   1.000
_cell.angle_alpha   90.00
_cell.angle_beta   90.00
_cell.angle_gamma   90.00
#
_symmetry.space_group_name_H-M   'P 1'
#
loop_
_entity.id
_entity.type
_entity.pdbx_description
1 polymer ?
#
loop_
_entity_poly.entity_id
_entity_poly.type
_entity_poly.pdbx_seq_one_letter_code
_entity_poly.pdbx_strand_id
1 'polypeptide(L)'
;MLTLDGSFGEGGGQVVRTALTLSMITGTPFRIERVRAGRKKPGLLRQHLTCVKASGRVASARVTGAELGATSFTFEPGVINAGEYEFAIGSAGSTILVFQTIL
;
A
#
# COMPACT_ATOMS: atom_id res chain seq x y z
N MET A 1 6.40 14.94 4.59
CA MET A 1 5.83 13.61 4.87
C MET A 1 4.41 13.81 5.38
N LEU A 2 3.43 13.22 4.72
CA LEU A 2 2.00 13.31 5.08
C LEU A 2 1.63 12.24 6.11
N THR A 3 0.71 12.53 7.02
CA THR A 3 0.12 11.53 7.92
C THR A 3 -1.32 11.27 7.52
N LEU A 4 -1.67 10.00 7.33
CA LEU A 4 -2.99 9.56 6.88
C LEU A 4 -3.67 8.70 7.96
N ASP A 5 -4.96 8.93 8.18
CA ASP A 5 -5.80 8.03 8.97
C ASP A 5 -6.43 6.95 8.07
N GLY A 6 -5.92 5.72 8.18
CA GLY A 6 -6.38 4.55 7.45
C GLY A 6 -7.73 3.98 7.93
N SER A 7 -8.36 4.59 8.93
CA SER A 7 -9.72 4.29 9.36
C SER A 7 -10.79 5.19 8.72
N PHE A 8 -10.38 6.25 8.02
CA PHE A 8 -11.30 7.19 7.38
C PHE A 8 -12.17 6.54 6.28
N GLY A 9 -13.41 7.03 6.13
CA GLY A 9 -14.40 6.49 5.20
C GLY A 9 -14.77 5.04 5.51
N GLU A 10 -14.70 4.17 4.50
CA GLU A 10 -14.99 2.74 4.63
C GLU A 10 -13.99 1.94 5.49
N GLY A 11 -12.91 2.59 5.98
CA GLY A 11 -11.85 1.96 6.79
C GLY A 11 -11.30 0.69 6.15
N GLY A 12 -11.22 0.68 4.81
CA GLY A 12 -10.92 -0.50 4.00
C GLY A 12 -9.51 -0.48 3.42
N GLY A 13 -9.29 -1.30 2.39
CA GLY A 13 -8.02 -1.32 1.65
C GLY A 13 -7.85 -0.19 0.63
N GLN A 14 -8.92 0.57 0.34
CA GLN A 14 -8.92 1.59 -0.71
C GLN A 14 -7.96 2.73 -0.38
N VAL A 15 -7.99 3.26 0.85
CA VAL A 15 -7.10 4.36 1.28
C VAL A 15 -5.63 3.98 1.15
N VAL A 16 -5.26 2.73 1.46
CA VAL A 16 -3.90 2.23 1.29
C VAL A 16 -3.48 2.28 -0.17
N ARG A 17 -4.31 1.76 -1.08
CA ARG A 17 -3.99 1.73 -2.51
C ARG A 17 -3.87 3.12 -3.10
N THR A 18 -4.85 3.99 -2.83
CA THR A 18 -4.84 5.37 -3.33
C THR A 18 -3.65 6.16 -2.79
N ALA A 19 -3.29 6.00 -1.52
CA ALA A 19 -2.11 6.65 -0.94
C ALA A 19 -0.82 6.20 -1.62
N LEU A 20 -0.66 4.90 -1.87
CA LEU A 20 0.50 4.37 -2.60
C LEU A 20 0.61 4.98 -4.00
N THR A 21 -0.47 4.92 -4.80
CA THR A 21 -0.48 5.46 -6.17
C THR A 21 -0.16 6.94 -6.19
N LEU A 22 -0.84 7.75 -5.37
CA LEU A 22 -0.60 9.19 -5.32
C LEU A 22 0.80 9.52 -4.81
N SER A 23 1.31 8.79 -3.82
CA SER A 23 2.67 8.97 -3.31
C SER A 23 3.71 8.72 -4.40
N MET A 24 3.58 7.63 -5.16
CA MET A 24 4.48 7.34 -6.29
C MET A 24 4.43 8.43 -7.37
N ILE A 25 3.23 8.88 -7.76
CA ILE A 25 3.05 9.92 -8.79
C ILE A 25 3.61 11.27 -8.35
N THR A 26 3.39 11.65 -7.08
CA THR A 26 3.72 12.99 -6.58
C THR A 26 5.10 13.07 -5.93
N GLY A 27 5.78 11.95 -5.73
CA GLY A 27 7.02 11.86 -4.95
C GLY A 27 6.85 12.23 -3.48
N THR A 28 5.62 12.32 -2.97
CA THR A 28 5.35 12.76 -1.59
C THR A 28 5.32 11.57 -0.64
N PRO A 29 6.23 11.49 0.37
CA PRO A 29 6.23 10.41 1.34
C PRO A 29 5.05 10.50 2.31
N PHE A 30 4.56 9.36 2.77
CA PHE A 30 3.49 9.31 3.78
C PHE A 30 3.71 8.25 4.86
N ARG A 31 3.13 8.49 6.03
CA ARG A 31 2.86 7.52 7.08
C ARG A 31 1.37 7.34 7.19
N ILE A 32 0.90 6.10 7.20
CA ILE A 32 -0.51 5.79 7.45
C ILE A 32 -0.64 5.07 8.78
N GLU A 33 -1.68 5.41 9.53
CA GLU A 33 -2.00 4.83 10.83
C GLU A 33 -3.41 4.23 10.80
N ARG A 34 -3.77 3.44 11.81
CA ARG A 34 -5.11 2.85 11.96
C ARG A 34 -5.60 2.09 10.72
N VAL A 35 -4.69 1.47 9.98
CA VAL A 35 -5.00 0.73 8.74
C VAL A 35 -6.07 -0.32 9.03
N ARG A 36 -7.22 -0.15 8.39
CA ARG A 36 -8.36 -1.07 8.52
C ARG A 36 -8.87 -1.26 9.95
N ALA A 37 -8.73 -0.25 10.81
CA ALA A 37 -9.10 -0.35 12.23
C ALA A 37 -10.59 -0.70 12.46
N GLY A 38 -11.49 -0.30 11.57
CA GLY A 38 -12.93 -0.61 11.65
C GLY A 38 -13.34 -1.99 11.09
N ARG A 39 -12.40 -2.84 10.66
CA ARG A 39 -12.71 -4.13 10.02
C ARG A 39 -12.51 -5.30 10.99
N LYS A 40 -13.31 -6.37 10.81
CA LYS A 40 -13.21 -7.62 11.60
C LYS A 40 -11.78 -8.19 11.71
N LYS A 41 -11.00 -8.07 10.64
CA LYS A 41 -9.56 -8.36 10.64
C LYS A 41 -8.84 -7.03 10.36
N PRO A 42 -8.29 -6.32 11.36
CA PRO A 42 -7.59 -5.05 11.14
C PRO A 42 -6.22 -5.24 10.48
N GLY A 43 -5.59 -4.13 10.09
CA GLY A 43 -4.24 -4.11 9.52
C GLY A 43 -4.12 -4.61 8.08
N LEU A 44 -2.88 -4.71 7.60
CA LEU A 44 -2.56 -5.17 6.25
C LEU A 44 -2.83 -6.68 6.10
N LEU A 45 -3.81 -7.05 5.29
CA LEU A 45 -3.93 -8.42 4.75
C LEU A 45 -2.95 -8.66 3.60
N ARG A 46 -2.78 -9.93 3.19
CA ARG A 46 -1.86 -10.37 2.12
C ARG A 46 -1.97 -9.52 0.84
N GLN A 47 -3.18 -9.24 0.38
CA GLN A 47 -3.40 -8.40 -0.80
C GLN A 47 -2.86 -6.97 -0.61
N HIS A 48 -3.14 -6.34 0.53
CA HIS A 48 -2.66 -4.98 0.82
C HIS A 48 -1.13 -4.96 0.96
N LEU A 49 -0.56 -5.96 1.64
CA LEU A 49 0.89 -6.11 1.74
C LEU A 49 1.52 -6.32 0.35
N THR A 50 0.84 -7.04 -0.54
CA THR A 50 1.29 -7.20 -1.93
C THR A 50 1.25 -5.87 -2.68
N CYS A 51 0.19 -5.07 -2.53
CA CYS A 51 0.15 -3.70 -3.07
C CYS A 51 1.35 -2.86 -2.57
N VAL A 52 1.62 -2.84 -1.25
CA VAL A 52 2.73 -2.08 -0.68
C VAL A 52 4.09 -2.55 -1.24
N LYS A 53 4.30 -3.88 -1.31
CA LYS A 53 5.54 -4.46 -1.86
C LYS A 53 5.70 -4.17 -3.35
N ALA A 54 4.61 -4.23 -4.12
CA ALA A 54 4.62 -3.94 -5.54
C ALA A 54 4.96 -2.48 -5.80
N SER A 55 4.27 -1.55 -5.13
CA SER A 55 4.58 -0.12 -5.17
C SER A 55 6.01 0.18 -4.73
N GLY A 56 6.51 -0.52 -3.69
CA GLY A 56 7.89 -0.39 -3.25
C GLY A 56 8.92 -0.77 -4.29
N ARG A 57 8.67 -1.83 -5.06
CA ARG A 57 9.54 -2.25 -6.17
C ARG A 57 9.44 -1.30 -7.36
N VAL A 58 8.23 -0.89 -7.75
CA VAL A 58 8.01 -0.01 -8.91
C VAL A 58 8.64 1.37 -8.69
N ALA A 59 8.48 1.94 -7.50
CA ALA A 59 8.96 3.30 -7.20
C ALA A 59 10.30 3.34 -6.46
N SER A 60 11.08 2.26 -6.43
CA SER A 60 12.33 2.17 -5.64
C SER A 60 12.17 2.72 -4.20
N ALA A 61 11.02 2.45 -3.58
CA ALA A 61 10.61 3.12 -2.36
C ALA A 61 11.26 2.49 -1.13
N ARG A 62 11.54 3.32 -0.12
CA ARG A 62 11.81 2.84 1.23
C ARG A 62 10.48 2.60 1.94
N VAL A 63 10.30 1.40 2.47
CA VAL A 63 9.08 1.01 3.20
C VAL A 63 9.46 0.51 4.59
N THR A 64 8.83 1.07 5.62
CA THR A 64 9.09 0.67 7.02
C THR A 64 7.79 0.31 7.73
N GLY A 65 7.80 -0.78 8.50
CA GLY A 65 6.64 -1.25 9.26
C GLY A 65 5.55 -1.96 8.45
N ALA A 66 5.76 -2.22 7.15
CA ALA A 66 4.80 -2.94 6.32
C ALA A 66 4.95 -4.46 6.44
N GLU A 67 4.20 -5.04 7.37
CA GLU A 67 4.11 -6.49 7.57
C GLU A 67 2.64 -6.96 7.64
N LEU A 68 2.42 -8.27 7.61
CA LEU A 68 1.06 -8.82 7.69
C LEU A 68 0.46 -8.47 9.06
N GLY A 69 -0.72 -7.85 9.06
CA GLY A 69 -1.40 -7.39 10.27
C GLY A 69 -0.97 -5.98 10.72
N ALA A 70 0.01 -5.35 10.09
CA ALA A 70 0.45 -4.01 10.46
C ALA A 70 -0.70 -3.01 10.36
N THR A 71 -0.88 -2.22 11.43
CA THR A 71 -1.88 -1.14 11.52
C THR A 71 -1.30 0.22 11.20
N SER A 72 0.02 0.32 11.02
CA SER A 72 0.70 1.52 10.55
C SER A 72 1.95 1.15 9.74
N PHE A 73 2.28 1.98 8.76
CA PHE A 73 3.54 1.86 8.01
C PHE A 73 3.91 3.21 7.38
N THR A 74 5.17 3.35 7.00
CA THR A 74 5.68 4.52 6.26
C THR A 74 6.13 4.08 4.88
N PHE A 75 5.83 4.90 3.88
CA PHE A 75 6.21 4.71 2.49
C PHE A 75 6.85 5.99 1.96
N GLU A 76 8.09 5.87 1.52
CA GLU A 76 8.89 6.96 0.97
C GLU A 76 9.25 6.62 -0.48
N PRO A 77 8.53 7.18 -1.47
CA PRO A 77 8.74 6.87 -2.88
C PRO A 77 10.11 7.37 -3.35
N GLY A 78 10.75 6.59 -4.21
CA GLY A 78 11.89 7.00 -5.03
C GLY A 78 11.45 7.25 -6.48
N VAL A 79 12.34 6.94 -7.42
CA VAL A 79 12.06 7.06 -8.86
C VAL A 79 11.22 5.87 -9.34
N ILE A 80 10.20 6.13 -10.16
CA ILE A 80 9.44 5.08 -10.84
C ILE A 80 10.29 4.47 -11.95
N ASN A 81 10.43 3.14 -11.94
CA ASN A 81 11.16 2.40 -12.96
C ASN A 81 10.18 1.62 -13.85
N ALA A 82 10.30 1.79 -15.16
CA ALA A 82 9.62 0.93 -16.12
C ALA A 82 10.30 -0.45 -16.17
N GLY A 83 9.53 -1.49 -16.44
CA GLY A 83 10.06 -2.84 -16.59
C GLY A 83 9.01 -3.93 -16.45
N GLU A 84 9.49 -5.17 -16.46
CA GLU A 84 8.67 -6.34 -16.20
C GLU A 84 8.62 -6.64 -14.71
N TYR A 85 7.40 -6.80 -14.19
CA TYR A 85 7.17 -7.06 -12.78
C TYR A 85 6.28 -8.28 -12.58
N GLU A 86 6.68 -9.15 -11.67
CA GLU A 86 5.89 -10.29 -11.20
C GLU A 86 5.60 -10.15 -9.71
N PHE A 87 4.32 -10.34 -9.36
CA PHE A 87 3.84 -10.31 -7.97
C PHE A 87 2.85 -11.46 -7.73
N ALA A 88 2.99 -12.13 -6.59
CA ALA A 88 2.08 -13.17 -6.15
C ALA A 88 1.36 -12.76 -4.85
N ILE A 89 0.03 -12.77 -4.87
CA ILE A 89 -0.79 -12.43 -3.69
C ILE A 89 -0.85 -13.58 -2.67
N GLY A 90 -0.70 -14.82 -3.14
CA GLY A 90 -0.66 -16.02 -2.29
C GLY A 90 -1.96 -16.32 -1.54
N SER A 91 -3.09 -15.81 -2.02
CA SER A 91 -4.43 -16.07 -1.47
C SER A 91 -5.51 -15.67 -2.49
N ALA A 92 -6.80 -15.82 -2.15
CA ALA A 92 -7.94 -15.37 -2.96
C ALA A 92 -8.10 -13.82 -3.03
N GLY A 93 -7.03 -13.06 -2.85
CA GLY A 93 -7.04 -11.62 -3.06
C GLY A 93 -7.14 -11.28 -4.54
N SER A 94 -7.77 -10.15 -4.85
CA SER A 94 -8.01 -9.73 -6.23
C SER A 94 -6.75 -9.16 -6.89
N THR A 95 -6.34 -9.77 -8.01
CA THR A 95 -5.23 -9.31 -8.87
C THR A 95 -5.48 -7.91 -9.41
N ILE A 96 -6.72 -7.58 -9.80
CA ILE A 96 -7.02 -6.28 -10.40
C ILE A 96 -6.80 -5.12 -9.41
N LEU A 97 -6.95 -5.35 -8.11
CA LEU A 97 -6.68 -4.30 -7.11
C LEU A 97 -5.18 -4.07 -6.90
N VAL A 98 -4.33 -5.08 -7.12
CA VAL A 98 -2.87 -4.86 -7.17
C VAL A 98 -2.54 -4.05 -8.41
N PHE A 99 -3.08 -4.45 -9.57
CA PHE A 99 -2.87 -3.75 -10.84
C PHE A 99 -3.31 -2.28 -10.77
N GLN A 100 -4.50 -2.00 -10.24
CA GLN A 100 -5.00 -0.63 -10.01
C GLN A 100 -4.08 0.23 -9.14
N THR A 101 -3.26 -0.39 -8.28
CA THR A 101 -2.35 0.36 -7.41
C THR A 101 -1.10 0.83 -8.15
N ILE A 102 -0.64 0.08 -9.16
CA ILE A 102 0.69 0.23 -9.74
C ILE A 102 0.70 0.59 -11.24
N LEU A 103 -0.46 0.56 -11.92
CA LEU A 103 -0.61 1.04 -13.29
C LEU A 103 -0.71 2.57 -13.32
#